data_AF-A0A4R6WV66-F1
#
_entry.id   AF-A0A4R6WV66-F1
#
_cell.length_a   1.000
_cell.length_b   1.000
_cell.length_c   1.000
_cell.angle_alpha   90.00
_cell.angle_beta   90.00
_cell.angle_gamma   90.00
#
_symmetry.space_group_name_H-M   'P 1'
#
loop_
_entity.id
_entity.type
_entity.pdbx_description
1 polymer ?
#
loop_
_entity_poly.entity_id
_entity_poly.type
_entity_poly.pdbx_seq_one_letter_code
_entity_poly.pdbx_strand_id
1 'polypeptide(L)'
;MINPRQLAGFVVAPVLAAFALTVPSALGNEFELGGNTTASQVLPANVIAGRHYRIADKVVSDGLLYTYTVESEFGTFRPTGNYALQKILTEIQVIAALQEISRTEAFADSVLHAAKSPLRFGASMITDPVDTVTGIPRGLFSIFENVAESATSDANPSEDARIKQALMVSSWKREYCAEMGCDVYSSNKVLQEELNRIGWAAAIGGLAVSGATTAASGGAVMAFSLVRTSDQLNEALRSEPPSRLRIINEGKLHGLGVPDELAQKFLDHPAYTPRHATLIVSALEALQGVKGIERYLELCLRAQDEVGANFYQNSAEILRGYHLSAARLVELMPLLGIAAASAENGRIVISLAWDNGVYDPAIAQRIDYGRQEFEKAGFRQGFDIWTTGTASPRLKAELAKRGFALTDFVGRKVPITQ
;
A
#
# COMPACT_ATOMS: atom_id res chain seq x y z
N MET A 1 29.83 -93.40 42.60
CA MET A 1 28.84 -94.38 42.09
C MET A 1 27.50 -93.68 41.92
N ILE A 2 26.97 -93.71 40.68
CA ILE A 2 25.52 -93.70 40.33
C ILE A 2 24.70 -92.41 40.64
N ASN A 3 24.71 -91.48 39.67
CA ASN A 3 23.60 -90.92 38.83
C ASN A 3 22.12 -91.18 39.20
N PRO A 4 21.11 -90.51 38.58
CA PRO A 4 20.69 -89.09 38.58
C PRO A 4 19.16 -88.92 38.86
N ARG A 5 18.65 -87.69 38.68
CA ARG A 5 17.24 -87.24 38.52
C ARG A 5 16.47 -86.93 39.79
N GLN A 6 16.24 -85.63 40.05
CA GLN A 6 14.88 -85.06 40.12
C GLN A 6 14.89 -83.62 39.58
N LEU A 7 14.11 -83.42 38.52
CA LEU A 7 13.73 -82.14 37.90
C LEU A 7 12.28 -81.89 38.30
N ALA A 8 12.03 -80.83 39.06
CA ALA A 8 10.76 -80.13 39.25
C ALA A 8 11.18 -78.77 39.83
N GLY A 9 10.90 -77.62 39.24
CA GLY A 9 9.67 -77.16 38.63
C GLY A 9 9.49 -75.73 39.19
N PHE A 10 9.99 -74.73 38.47
CA PHE A 10 9.65 -73.32 38.72
C PHE A 10 9.37 -72.66 37.38
N VAL A 11 8.09 -72.43 37.13
CA VAL A 11 7.59 -71.64 36.01
C VAL A 11 7.91 -70.19 36.30
N VAL A 12 8.87 -69.62 35.58
CA VAL A 12 9.13 -68.18 35.55
C VAL A 12 8.19 -67.57 34.51
N ALA A 13 7.19 -66.83 34.95
CA ALA A 13 6.37 -66.00 34.09
C ALA A 13 7.21 -64.82 33.57
N PRO A 14 7.22 -64.51 32.26
CA PRO A 14 7.87 -63.32 31.75
C PRO A 14 7.01 -62.10 32.07
N VAL A 15 7.49 -61.24 32.97
CA VAL A 15 6.97 -59.87 33.11
C VAL A 15 7.38 -59.12 31.85
N LEU A 16 6.42 -58.93 30.93
CA LEU A 16 6.54 -57.95 29.87
C LEU A 16 6.63 -56.56 30.52
N ALA A 17 7.84 -56.04 30.65
CA ALA A 17 8.05 -54.62 30.90
C ALA A 17 7.61 -53.88 29.64
N ALA A 18 6.35 -53.42 29.62
CA ALA A 18 5.90 -52.43 28.66
C ALA A 18 6.74 -51.17 28.85
N PHE A 19 7.75 -50.98 28.00
CA PHE A 19 8.28 -49.64 27.73
C PHE A 19 7.12 -48.85 27.15
N ALA A 20 6.42 -48.11 28.02
CA ALA A 20 5.64 -46.98 27.57
C ALA A 20 6.60 -46.09 26.79
N LEU A 21 6.50 -46.10 25.47
CA LEU A 21 6.99 -45.02 24.63
C LEU A 21 6.24 -43.79 25.11
N THR A 22 6.82 -43.08 26.08
CA THR A 22 6.53 -41.68 26.29
C THR A 22 6.92 -41.00 25.00
N VAL A 23 5.96 -40.84 24.09
CA VAL A 23 6.06 -39.86 23.02
C VAL A 23 6.32 -38.54 23.74
N PRO A 24 7.47 -37.88 23.54
CA PRO A 24 7.68 -36.57 24.13
C PRO A 24 6.60 -35.66 23.53
N SER A 25 5.57 -35.40 24.32
CA SER A 25 4.60 -34.37 24.03
C SER A 25 5.24 -33.05 24.43
N ALA A 26 5.27 -32.11 23.49
CA ALA A 26 5.70 -30.72 23.63
C ALA A 26 7.21 -30.45 23.78
N LEU A 27 7.94 -30.55 22.66
CA LEU A 27 8.80 -29.42 22.29
C LEU A 27 7.99 -28.60 21.30
N GLY A 28 7.21 -27.62 21.79
CA GLY A 28 6.68 -26.60 20.91
C GLY A 28 7.85 -25.94 20.23
N ASN A 29 7.88 -25.89 18.89
CA ASN A 29 8.95 -25.23 18.16
C ASN A 29 9.18 -23.83 18.77
N GLU A 30 10.43 -23.55 19.16
CA GLU A 30 10.82 -22.28 19.79
C GLU A 30 10.42 -21.07 18.93
N PHE A 31 10.38 -21.30 17.62
CA PHE A 31 10.03 -20.37 16.57
C PHE A 31 8.81 -20.86 15.76
N GLU A 32 8.03 -19.90 15.28
CA GLU A 32 7.00 -20.14 14.28
C GLU A 32 7.67 -20.23 12.90
N LEU A 33 7.29 -21.25 12.12
CA LEU A 33 7.71 -21.31 10.72
C LEU A 33 6.76 -20.41 9.92
N GLY A 34 7.19 -19.17 9.66
CA GLY A 34 6.58 -18.35 8.62
C GLY A 34 6.57 -19.13 7.31
N GLY A 35 5.40 -19.34 6.72
CA GLY A 35 5.25 -20.22 5.56
C GLY A 35 4.00 -19.90 4.77
N ASN A 36 3.93 -20.44 3.56
CA ASN A 36 2.76 -20.31 2.70
C ASN A 36 1.49 -20.71 3.49
N THR A 37 0.46 -19.89 3.38
CA THR A 37 -0.85 -20.08 4.02
C THR A 37 -1.91 -20.24 2.92
N THR A 38 -3.16 -20.42 3.33
CA THR A 38 -4.29 -20.49 2.41
C THR A 38 -5.11 -19.20 2.45
N ALA A 39 -5.72 -18.82 1.32
CA ALA A 39 -6.57 -17.63 1.24
C ALA A 39 -7.71 -17.68 2.28
N SER A 40 -8.25 -18.87 2.52
CA SER A 40 -9.29 -19.13 3.54
C SER A 40 -8.85 -18.91 4.99
N GLN A 41 -7.55 -18.95 5.28
CA GLN A 41 -7.02 -18.70 6.62
C GLN A 41 -6.81 -17.21 6.90
N VAL A 42 -6.57 -16.41 5.86
CA VAL A 42 -6.15 -15.00 6.00
C VAL A 42 -7.17 -13.99 5.47
N LEU A 43 -8.13 -14.42 4.66
CA LEU A 43 -9.18 -13.57 4.10
C LEU A 43 -10.58 -14.08 4.46
N PRO A 44 -11.55 -13.18 4.64
CA PRO A 44 -12.96 -13.55 4.73
C PRO A 44 -13.45 -14.27 3.45
N ALA A 45 -14.35 -15.24 3.60
CA ALA A 45 -14.81 -16.08 2.49
C ALA A 45 -15.43 -15.28 1.32
N ASN A 46 -16.10 -14.16 1.62
CA ASN A 46 -16.71 -13.29 0.63
C ASN A 46 -15.70 -12.44 -0.17
N VAL A 47 -14.42 -12.42 0.23
CA VAL A 47 -13.34 -11.74 -0.51
C VAL A 47 -12.66 -12.66 -1.51
N ILE A 48 -12.62 -13.97 -1.23
CA ILE A 48 -11.82 -14.95 -1.99
C ILE A 48 -12.27 -15.04 -3.45
N ALA A 49 -13.56 -14.82 -3.74
CA ALA A 49 -14.07 -14.77 -5.09
C ALA A 49 -15.09 -13.64 -5.24
N GLY A 50 -14.95 -12.87 -6.31
CA GLY A 50 -15.91 -11.86 -6.74
C GLY A 50 -16.44 -12.15 -8.13
N ARG A 51 -17.30 -11.27 -8.65
CA ARG A 51 -17.90 -11.43 -9.99
C ARG A 51 -16.88 -11.57 -11.12
N HIS A 52 -15.76 -10.85 -11.02
CA HIS A 52 -14.74 -10.75 -12.08
C HIS A 52 -13.36 -11.29 -11.66
N TYR A 53 -13.27 -11.94 -10.50
CA TYR A 53 -11.98 -12.45 -10.00
C TYR A 53 -12.12 -13.65 -9.06
N ARG A 54 -11.02 -14.37 -8.91
CA ARG A 54 -10.80 -15.39 -7.88
C ARG A 54 -9.38 -15.27 -7.33
N ILE A 55 -9.23 -15.35 -6.01
CA ILE A 55 -7.93 -15.43 -5.35
C ILE A 55 -7.52 -16.90 -5.28
N ALA A 56 -6.32 -17.21 -5.75
CA ALA A 56 -5.77 -18.56 -5.65
C ALA A 56 -5.62 -18.97 -4.17
N ASP A 57 -5.87 -20.25 -3.88
CA ASP A 57 -5.84 -20.73 -2.49
C ASP A 57 -4.46 -20.57 -1.85
N LYS A 58 -3.38 -20.78 -2.61
CA LYS A 58 -2.01 -20.59 -2.10
C LYS A 58 -1.68 -19.10 -1.92
N VAL A 59 -1.39 -18.69 -0.70
CA VAL A 59 -0.87 -17.37 -0.35
C VAL A 59 0.57 -17.50 0.14
N VAL A 60 1.48 -16.75 -0.48
CA VAL A 60 2.89 -16.74 -0.06
C VAL A 60 3.06 -15.75 1.08
N SER A 61 3.76 -16.15 2.14
CA SER A 61 4.11 -15.28 3.26
C SER A 61 5.62 -15.22 3.41
N ASP A 62 6.17 -14.02 3.55
CA ASP A 62 7.59 -13.79 3.88
C ASP A 62 7.81 -13.58 5.39
N GLY A 63 6.79 -13.82 6.21
CA GLY A 63 6.80 -13.60 7.66
C GLY A 63 6.29 -12.22 8.09
N LEU A 64 6.03 -11.31 7.14
CA LEU A 64 5.45 -9.99 7.39
C LEU A 64 4.31 -9.66 6.42
N LEU A 65 4.52 -9.83 5.11
CA LEU A 65 3.56 -9.52 4.06
C LEU A 65 3.07 -10.78 3.37
N TYR A 66 1.82 -10.73 2.92
CA TYR A 66 1.24 -11.74 2.07
C TYR A 66 1.36 -11.33 0.61
N THR A 67 1.76 -12.28 -0.24
CA THR A 67 1.67 -12.15 -1.69
C THR A 67 0.58 -13.07 -2.22
N TYR A 68 -0.42 -12.46 -2.85
CA TYR A 68 -1.58 -13.12 -3.41
C TYR A 68 -1.39 -13.41 -4.90
N THR A 69 -2.20 -14.31 -5.43
CA THR A 69 -2.41 -14.44 -6.88
C THR A 69 -3.89 -14.26 -7.15
N VAL A 70 -4.24 -13.22 -7.87
CA VAL A 70 -5.63 -12.88 -8.24
C VAL A 70 -5.81 -13.19 -9.71
N GLU A 71 -6.66 -14.15 -10.01
CA GLU A 71 -7.04 -14.55 -11.36
C GLU A 71 -8.30 -13.78 -11.76
N SER A 72 -8.27 -13.14 -12.92
CA SER A 72 -9.38 -12.37 -13.48
C SER A 72 -9.46 -12.57 -14.99
N GLU A 73 -10.62 -12.31 -15.59
CA GLU A 73 -10.76 -12.25 -17.04
C GLU A 73 -9.92 -11.12 -17.67
N PHE A 74 -9.50 -10.14 -16.87
CA PHE A 74 -8.63 -9.03 -17.29
C PHE A 74 -7.13 -9.32 -17.11
N GLY A 75 -6.78 -10.51 -16.61
CA GLY A 75 -5.39 -10.93 -16.39
C GLY A 75 -5.14 -11.51 -15.00
N THR A 76 -3.89 -11.91 -14.75
CA THR A 76 -3.43 -12.38 -13.44
C THR A 76 -2.62 -11.31 -12.75
N PHE A 77 -3.03 -10.95 -11.52
CA PHE A 77 -2.37 -9.95 -10.70
C PHE A 77 -1.69 -10.61 -9.48
N ARG A 78 -0.57 -10.06 -9.04
CA ARG A 78 0.21 -10.58 -7.89
C ARG A 78 0.48 -9.48 -6.85
N PRO A 79 -0.55 -8.96 -6.16
CA PRO A 79 -0.35 -7.93 -5.16
C PRO A 79 0.35 -8.49 -3.92
N THR A 80 1.26 -7.69 -3.35
CA THR A 80 1.92 -7.95 -2.07
C THR A 80 1.42 -6.95 -1.03
N GLY A 81 0.83 -7.44 0.07
CA GLY A 81 0.14 -6.64 1.06
C GLY A 81 -1.39 -6.76 0.96
N ASN A 82 -2.08 -6.78 2.10
CA ASN A 82 -3.55 -6.76 2.17
C ASN A 82 -4.14 -5.51 1.50
N TYR A 83 -3.49 -4.35 1.65
CA TYR A 83 -3.96 -3.10 1.04
C TYR A 83 -3.77 -3.10 -0.48
N ALA A 84 -2.63 -3.59 -0.97
CA ALA A 84 -2.41 -3.77 -2.40
C ALA A 84 -3.42 -4.76 -3.00
N LEU A 85 -3.76 -5.84 -2.27
CA LEU A 85 -4.82 -6.75 -2.68
C LEU A 85 -6.15 -5.99 -2.83
N GLN A 86 -6.56 -5.25 -1.82
CA GLN A 86 -7.83 -4.52 -1.86
C GLN A 86 -7.91 -3.51 -3.02
N LYS A 87 -6.80 -2.78 -3.26
CA LYS A 87 -6.66 -1.90 -4.42
C LYS A 87 -6.92 -2.67 -5.71
N ILE A 88 -6.21 -3.77 -5.96
CA ILE A 88 -6.39 -4.61 -7.17
C ILE A 88 -7.83 -5.13 -7.30
N LEU A 89 -8.45 -5.58 -6.21
CA LEU A 89 -9.85 -6.07 -6.27
C LEU A 89 -10.83 -4.98 -6.68
N THR A 90 -10.62 -3.75 -6.21
CA THR A 90 -11.41 -2.57 -6.60
C THR A 90 -11.17 -2.25 -8.07
N GLU A 91 -9.90 -2.20 -8.50
CA GLU A 91 -9.54 -1.89 -9.87
C GLU A 91 -10.11 -2.90 -10.88
N ILE A 92 -10.17 -4.19 -10.55
CA ILE A 92 -10.82 -5.22 -11.39
C ILE A 92 -12.31 -4.90 -11.61
N GLN A 93 -13.01 -4.44 -10.57
CA GLN A 93 -14.42 -4.03 -10.71
C GLN A 93 -14.55 -2.78 -11.58
N VAL A 94 -13.63 -1.83 -11.42
CA VAL A 94 -13.61 -0.62 -12.26
C VAL A 94 -13.31 -0.95 -13.71
N ILE A 95 -12.33 -1.82 -14.00
CA ILE A 95 -12.04 -2.30 -15.36
C ILE A 95 -13.30 -2.89 -15.99
N ALA A 96 -14.03 -3.74 -15.27
CA ALA A 96 -15.29 -4.30 -15.76
C ALA A 96 -16.32 -3.21 -16.10
N ALA A 97 -16.51 -2.23 -15.20
CA ALA A 97 -17.44 -1.13 -15.40
C ALA A 97 -17.06 -0.25 -16.61
N LEU A 98 -15.76 0.06 -16.75
CA LEU A 98 -15.23 0.80 -17.90
C LEU A 98 -15.47 0.03 -19.22
N GLN A 99 -15.28 -1.29 -19.23
CA GLN A 99 -15.57 -2.11 -20.40
C GLN A 99 -17.07 -2.19 -20.71
N GLU A 100 -17.95 -2.19 -19.72
CA GLU A 100 -19.40 -2.13 -19.92
C GLU A 100 -19.82 -0.77 -20.54
N ILE A 101 -19.31 0.36 -20.04
CA ILE A 101 -19.53 1.70 -20.62
C ILE A 101 -19.06 1.71 -22.08
N SER A 102 -17.91 1.09 -22.36
CA SER A 102 -17.31 1.05 -23.68
C SER A 102 -18.11 0.27 -24.74
N ARG A 103 -19.10 -0.53 -24.32
CA ARG A 103 -19.96 -1.32 -25.21
C ARG A 103 -21.26 -0.60 -25.60
N THR A 104 -21.52 0.59 -25.06
CA THR A 104 -22.71 1.38 -25.41
C THR A 104 -22.60 1.99 -26.81
N GLU A 105 -23.73 2.15 -27.52
CA GLU A 105 -23.74 2.73 -28.88
C GLU A 105 -23.17 4.16 -28.88
N ALA A 106 -23.51 4.97 -27.87
CA ALA A 106 -22.97 6.31 -27.69
C ALA A 106 -21.43 6.32 -27.60
N PHE A 107 -20.85 5.30 -26.96
CA PHE A 107 -19.40 5.15 -26.87
C PHE A 107 -18.80 4.65 -28.19
N ALA A 108 -19.45 3.71 -28.89
CA ALA A 108 -19.00 3.21 -30.18
C ALA A 108 -18.89 4.34 -31.22
N ASP A 109 -19.87 5.25 -31.27
CA ASP A 109 -19.85 6.42 -32.15
C ASP A 109 -18.71 7.39 -31.80
N SER A 110 -18.48 7.62 -30.51
CA SER A 110 -17.40 8.49 -30.01
C SER A 110 -16.01 7.92 -30.30
N VAL A 111 -15.83 6.60 -30.18
CA VAL A 111 -14.60 5.90 -30.59
C VAL A 111 -14.38 5.97 -32.10
N LEU A 112 -15.43 5.80 -32.91
CA LEU A 112 -15.35 5.95 -34.35
C LEU A 112 -14.93 7.37 -34.76
N HIS A 113 -15.45 8.38 -34.08
CA HIS A 113 -15.08 9.78 -34.30
C HIS A 113 -13.64 10.05 -33.84
N ALA A 114 -13.22 9.46 -32.72
CA ALA A 114 -11.86 9.54 -32.23
C ALA A 114 -10.84 8.93 -33.21
N ALA A 115 -11.14 7.74 -33.75
CA ALA A 115 -10.29 7.07 -34.74
C ALA A 115 -10.15 7.83 -36.06
N LYS A 116 -11.15 8.68 -36.41
CA LYS A 116 -11.13 9.54 -37.60
C LYS A 116 -10.41 10.87 -37.38
N SER A 117 -10.03 11.20 -36.15
CA SER A 117 -9.27 12.40 -35.86
C SER A 117 -7.88 12.34 -36.52
N PRO A 118 -7.38 13.41 -37.16
CA PRO A 118 -6.08 13.45 -37.84
C PRO A 118 -4.88 13.27 -36.89
N LEU A 119 -5.12 13.15 -35.59
CA LEU A 119 -4.15 12.91 -34.54
C LEU A 119 -3.95 11.40 -34.38
N ARG A 120 -3.13 10.81 -35.25
CA ARG A 120 -2.80 9.38 -35.21
C ARG A 120 -2.32 8.98 -33.81
N PHE A 121 -2.99 7.97 -33.27
CA PHE A 121 -2.63 7.24 -32.05
C PHE A 121 -1.16 6.80 -32.11
N GLY A 122 -0.31 7.49 -31.37
CA GLY A 122 1.07 7.10 -31.13
C GLY A 122 1.16 6.32 -29.83
N ALA A 123 1.83 5.15 -29.87
CA ALA A 123 2.20 4.39 -28.67
C ALA A 123 3.00 5.24 -27.65
N SER A 124 3.58 6.37 -28.07
CA SER A 124 4.29 7.33 -27.23
C SER A 124 3.42 8.21 -26.32
N MET A 125 2.08 8.12 -26.41
CA MET A 125 1.17 8.73 -25.44
C MET A 125 0.61 7.73 -24.43
N ILE A 126 0.88 6.44 -24.64
CA ILE A 126 0.47 5.34 -23.76
C ILE A 126 1.57 5.00 -22.74
N THR A 127 2.83 5.30 -23.07
CA THR A 127 3.98 4.80 -22.29
C THR A 127 4.30 5.59 -21.03
N ASP A 128 3.88 6.86 -20.89
CA ASP A 128 4.54 7.72 -19.91
C ASP A 128 3.62 8.50 -18.97
N PRO A 129 2.88 7.81 -18.07
CA PRO A 129 2.57 8.42 -16.78
C PRO A 129 3.85 8.57 -15.91
N VAL A 130 4.98 7.93 -16.28
CA VAL A 130 6.22 7.88 -15.50
C VAL A 130 7.39 8.67 -16.11
N ASP A 131 7.54 8.79 -17.44
CA ASP A 131 8.59 9.67 -18.01
C ASP A 131 8.31 11.18 -17.84
N THR A 132 7.17 11.56 -17.26
CA THR A 132 6.96 12.96 -16.83
C THR A 132 7.70 13.27 -15.51
N VAL A 133 8.25 12.26 -14.83
CA VAL A 133 8.99 12.43 -13.57
C VAL A 133 10.51 12.48 -13.80
N THR A 134 11.03 12.01 -14.94
CA THR A 134 12.49 11.97 -15.20
C THR A 134 13.09 13.28 -15.69
N GLY A 135 12.33 14.37 -15.67
CA GLY A 135 12.87 15.70 -15.82
C GLY A 135 11.76 16.70 -15.97
N ILE A 136 11.41 17.38 -14.88
CA ILE A 136 10.77 18.69 -14.98
C ILE A 136 11.79 19.59 -15.67
N PRO A 137 11.60 19.99 -16.95
CA PRO A 137 12.42 21.04 -17.49
C PRO A 137 12.09 22.28 -16.66
N ARG A 138 13.11 23.07 -16.29
CA ARG A 138 12.97 24.34 -15.53
C ARG A 138 12.01 25.37 -16.18
N GLY A 139 11.36 25.06 -17.29
CA GLY A 139 10.44 25.90 -18.06
C GLY A 139 8.94 25.75 -17.72
N LEU A 140 8.51 24.99 -16.71
CA LEU A 140 7.08 24.98 -16.34
C LEU A 140 6.63 26.24 -15.58
N PHE A 141 7.54 27.00 -14.97
CA PHE A 141 7.19 28.27 -14.32
C PHE A 141 6.68 29.33 -15.33
N SER A 142 7.18 29.35 -16.58
CA SER A 142 6.74 30.32 -17.58
C SER A 142 5.37 30.01 -18.21
N ILE A 143 4.86 28.77 -18.11
CA ILE A 143 3.52 28.42 -18.60
C ILE A 143 2.44 28.87 -17.60
N PHE A 144 2.75 28.89 -16.29
CA PHE A 144 1.83 29.34 -15.25
C PHE A 144 1.86 30.87 -15.02
N GLU A 145 2.98 31.56 -15.29
CA GLU A 145 3.06 33.03 -15.19
C GLU A 145 2.42 33.77 -16.38
N ASN A 146 2.17 33.10 -17.51
CA ASN A 146 1.75 33.76 -18.77
C ASN A 146 0.24 33.80 -19.07
N VAL A 147 -0.65 33.61 -18.09
CA VAL A 147 -2.08 33.89 -18.31
C VAL A 147 -2.35 35.39 -18.46
N ALA A 148 -1.41 36.26 -18.06
CA ALA A 148 -1.48 37.70 -18.28
C ALA A 148 -0.73 38.18 -19.56
N GLU A 149 0.11 37.35 -20.18
CA GLU A 149 1.07 37.82 -21.21
C GLU A 149 1.13 36.94 -22.47
N SER A 150 0.09 36.14 -22.77
CA SER A 150 0.02 35.31 -23.99
C SER A 150 -0.36 36.06 -25.28
N ALA A 151 -0.08 37.36 -25.37
CA ALA A 151 -0.50 38.17 -26.52
C ALA A 151 0.52 38.22 -27.67
N THR A 152 1.73 37.66 -27.53
CA THR A 152 2.81 37.87 -28.54
C THR A 152 3.77 36.69 -28.75
N SER A 153 3.31 35.44 -28.87
CA SER A 153 4.12 34.39 -29.50
C SER A 153 3.28 33.59 -30.51
N ASP A 154 3.89 33.32 -31.68
CA ASP A 154 3.32 32.49 -32.73
C ASP A 154 3.35 31.01 -32.29
N ALA A 155 2.44 30.63 -31.40
CA ALA A 155 2.19 29.23 -31.08
C ALA A 155 1.48 28.55 -32.25
N ASN A 156 1.95 27.38 -32.65
CA ASN A 156 1.34 26.59 -33.71
C ASN A 156 -0.05 26.10 -33.24
N PRO A 157 -1.17 26.50 -33.88
CA PRO A 157 -2.52 26.14 -33.44
C PRO A 157 -2.77 24.63 -33.35
N SER A 158 -2.00 23.83 -34.08
CA SER A 158 -2.10 22.37 -34.05
C SER A 158 -1.42 21.73 -32.84
N GLU A 159 -0.41 22.35 -32.25
CA GLU A 159 0.24 21.90 -31.01
C GLU A 159 -0.63 22.26 -29.80
N ASP A 160 -1.17 23.48 -29.76
CA ASP A 160 -2.08 23.93 -28.71
C ASP A 160 -3.35 23.07 -28.62
N ALA A 161 -3.92 22.68 -29.77
CA ALA A 161 -5.07 21.79 -29.81
C ALA A 161 -4.77 20.40 -29.25
N ARG A 162 -3.58 19.85 -29.53
CA ARG A 162 -3.13 18.54 -29.01
C ARG A 162 -2.90 18.58 -27.50
N ILE A 163 -2.25 19.64 -27.01
CA ILE A 163 -2.02 19.84 -25.58
C ILE A 163 -3.35 19.97 -24.84
N LYS A 164 -4.25 20.82 -25.35
CA LYS A 164 -5.60 20.99 -24.78
C LYS A 164 -6.37 19.66 -24.73
N GLN A 165 -6.28 18.85 -25.78
CA GLN A 165 -6.96 17.56 -25.84
C GLN A 165 -6.35 16.55 -24.85
N ALA A 166 -5.02 16.46 -24.75
CA ALA A 166 -4.36 15.59 -23.77
C ALA A 166 -4.69 15.98 -22.32
N LEU A 167 -4.80 17.29 -22.04
CA LEU A 167 -5.28 17.81 -20.76
C LEU A 167 -6.75 17.39 -20.49
N MET A 168 -7.61 17.46 -21.50
CA MET A 168 -9.00 16.99 -21.40
C MET A 168 -9.08 15.48 -21.13
N VAL A 169 -8.28 14.66 -21.82
CA VAL A 169 -8.20 13.21 -21.58
C VAL A 169 -7.82 12.93 -20.12
N SER A 170 -6.79 13.61 -19.65
CA SER A 170 -6.30 13.46 -18.27
C SER A 170 -7.34 13.89 -17.24
N SER A 171 -8.11 14.93 -17.55
CA SER A 171 -9.25 15.38 -16.73
C SER A 171 -10.35 14.32 -16.65
N TRP A 172 -10.75 13.75 -17.79
CA TRP A 172 -11.76 12.71 -17.83
C TRP A 172 -11.31 11.45 -17.09
N LYS A 173 -10.06 11.01 -17.25
CA LYS A 173 -9.51 9.89 -16.47
C LYS A 173 -9.71 10.10 -14.96
N ARG A 174 -9.38 11.30 -14.48
CA ARG A 174 -9.55 11.67 -13.06
C ARG A 174 -11.01 11.62 -12.64
N GLU A 175 -11.90 12.18 -13.45
CA GLU A 175 -13.34 12.25 -13.16
C GLU A 175 -13.98 10.85 -13.10
N TYR A 176 -13.76 10.01 -14.12
CA TYR A 176 -14.25 8.64 -14.14
C TYR A 176 -13.68 7.81 -12.98
N CYS A 177 -12.40 7.95 -12.70
CA CYS A 177 -11.76 7.19 -11.65
C CYS A 177 -12.24 7.62 -10.26
N ALA A 178 -12.51 8.91 -10.06
CA ALA A 178 -13.09 9.43 -8.83
C ALA A 178 -14.55 9.01 -8.63
N GLU A 179 -15.36 8.94 -9.70
CA GLU A 179 -16.74 8.43 -9.62
C GLU A 179 -16.78 6.94 -9.26
N MET A 180 -15.84 6.16 -9.82
CA MET A 180 -15.78 4.70 -9.62
C MET A 180 -14.91 4.28 -8.42
N GLY A 181 -14.26 5.22 -7.74
CA GLY A 181 -13.44 4.97 -6.56
C GLY A 181 -12.10 4.27 -6.85
N CYS A 182 -11.52 4.43 -8.04
CA CYS A 182 -10.16 3.97 -8.32
C CYS A 182 -9.08 5.04 -8.07
N ASP A 183 -7.82 4.60 -8.01
CA ASP A 183 -6.67 5.48 -8.04
C ASP A 183 -6.26 5.79 -9.49
N VAL A 184 -6.41 7.06 -9.91
CA VAL A 184 -6.04 7.52 -11.25
C VAL A 184 -4.53 7.37 -11.52
N TYR A 185 -3.72 7.31 -10.46
CA TYR A 185 -2.27 7.13 -10.52
C TYR A 185 -1.84 5.68 -10.32
N SER A 186 -2.78 4.73 -10.39
CA SER A 186 -2.49 3.32 -10.24
C SER A 186 -1.44 2.82 -11.24
N SER A 187 -0.53 1.97 -10.77
CA SER A 187 0.43 1.20 -11.56
C SER A 187 -0.20 0.08 -12.40
N ASN A 188 -1.50 -0.21 -12.23
CA ASN A 188 -2.19 -1.25 -12.97
C ASN A 188 -2.40 -0.83 -14.44
N LYS A 189 -1.62 -1.43 -15.32
CA LYS A 189 -1.62 -1.13 -16.75
C LYS A 189 -2.98 -1.36 -17.42
N VAL A 190 -3.70 -2.40 -17.01
CA VAL A 190 -5.01 -2.72 -17.58
C VAL A 190 -6.02 -1.63 -17.23
N LEU A 191 -6.02 -1.17 -15.98
CA LEU A 191 -6.84 -0.03 -15.57
C LEU A 191 -6.43 1.24 -16.33
N GLN A 192 -5.14 1.54 -16.44
CA GLN A 192 -4.65 2.72 -17.14
C GLN A 192 -5.05 2.72 -18.62
N GLU A 193 -5.02 1.56 -19.28
CA GLU A 193 -5.46 1.39 -20.67
C GLU A 193 -6.95 1.69 -20.84
N GLU A 194 -7.82 1.15 -19.98
CA GLU A 194 -9.27 1.40 -20.06
C GLU A 194 -9.62 2.85 -19.70
N LEU A 195 -8.99 3.43 -18.67
CA LEU A 195 -9.14 4.84 -18.33
C LEU A 195 -8.70 5.74 -19.48
N ASN A 196 -7.56 5.45 -20.11
CA ASN A 196 -7.08 6.18 -21.29
C ASN A 196 -8.10 6.10 -22.43
N ARG A 197 -8.60 4.90 -22.74
CA ARG A 197 -9.57 4.68 -23.81
C ARG A 197 -10.85 5.50 -23.61
N ILE A 198 -11.41 5.47 -22.41
CA ILE A 198 -12.61 6.25 -22.08
C ILE A 198 -12.32 7.74 -22.05
N GLY A 199 -11.19 8.16 -21.47
CA GLY A 199 -10.78 9.56 -21.45
C GLY A 199 -10.68 10.16 -22.85
N TRP A 200 -10.13 9.41 -23.82
CA TRP A 200 -10.08 9.81 -25.23
C TRP A 200 -11.45 9.90 -25.88
N ALA A 201 -12.32 8.91 -25.66
CA ALA A 201 -13.68 8.94 -26.19
C ALA A 201 -14.47 10.14 -25.63
N ALA A 202 -14.37 10.41 -24.32
CA ALA A 202 -15.04 11.53 -23.67
C ALA A 202 -14.49 12.90 -24.10
N ALA A 203 -13.16 13.04 -24.26
CA ALA A 203 -12.53 14.27 -24.73
C ALA A 203 -12.94 14.66 -26.17
N ILE A 204 -13.32 13.68 -26.99
CA ILE A 204 -13.71 13.88 -28.40
C ILE A 204 -15.22 13.99 -28.58
N GLY A 205 -15.99 13.19 -27.84
CA GLY A 205 -17.45 13.09 -27.96
C GLY A 205 -18.26 13.89 -26.93
N GLY A 206 -17.63 14.49 -25.91
CA GLY A 206 -18.32 15.27 -24.88
C GLY A 206 -19.20 14.44 -23.93
N LEU A 207 -18.95 13.13 -23.83
CA LEU A 207 -19.73 12.22 -23.02
C LEU A 207 -19.38 12.36 -21.53
N ALA A 208 -20.15 13.19 -20.82
CA ALA A 208 -20.30 13.08 -19.37
C ALA A 208 -21.23 11.89 -19.09
N VAL A 209 -20.68 10.72 -18.76
CA VAL A 209 -21.51 9.56 -18.34
C VAL A 209 -21.82 9.72 -16.86
N SER A 210 -22.64 10.72 -16.51
CA SER A 210 -23.18 10.81 -15.16
C SER A 210 -24.37 9.84 -15.04
N GLY A 211 -24.21 8.75 -14.30
CA GLY A 211 -25.35 8.02 -13.73
C GLY A 211 -25.58 6.55 -14.13
N ALA A 212 -24.66 5.89 -14.85
CA ALA A 212 -24.77 4.45 -15.14
C ALA A 212 -23.92 3.53 -14.23
N THR A 213 -23.13 4.11 -13.33
CA THR A 213 -22.07 3.44 -12.56
C THR A 213 -22.56 2.79 -11.26
N THR A 214 -23.74 3.15 -10.75
CA THR A 214 -24.25 2.66 -9.45
C THR A 214 -24.76 1.23 -9.46
N ALA A 215 -24.98 0.63 -10.64
CA ALA A 215 -25.48 -0.75 -10.76
C ALA A 215 -24.38 -1.78 -11.01
N ALA A 216 -23.19 -1.36 -11.45
CA ALA A 216 -22.07 -2.25 -11.75
C ALA A 216 -21.24 -2.65 -10.51
N SER A 217 -21.40 -1.94 -9.39
CA SER A 217 -20.86 -2.30 -8.07
C SER A 217 -21.65 -3.48 -7.47
N GLY A 218 -21.55 -4.65 -8.11
CA GLY A 218 -22.17 -5.89 -7.65
C GLY A 218 -21.82 -6.15 -6.18
N GLY A 219 -22.86 -6.33 -5.37
CA GLY A 219 -22.78 -6.36 -3.91
C GLY A 219 -21.77 -7.36 -3.36
N ALA A 220 -20.64 -6.81 -2.92
CA ALA A 220 -19.81 -7.27 -1.80
C ALA A 220 -18.78 -6.17 -1.52
N VAL A 221 -19.25 -4.95 -1.21
CA VAL A 221 -18.36 -3.92 -0.66
C VAL A 221 -17.95 -4.43 0.72
N MET A 222 -16.72 -4.92 0.81
CA MET A 222 -16.10 -5.14 2.10
C MET A 222 -16.17 -3.84 2.88
N ALA A 223 -16.81 -3.87 4.04
CA ALA A 223 -16.69 -2.83 5.05
C ALA A 223 -15.30 -2.92 5.70
N PHE A 224 -14.25 -2.74 4.91
CA PHE A 224 -13.00 -2.24 5.47
C PHE A 224 -13.27 -0.82 5.90
N SER A 225 -12.78 -0.45 7.08
CA SER A 225 -13.04 0.86 7.67
C SER A 225 -12.68 1.94 6.64
N LEU A 226 -13.70 2.52 5.98
CA LEU A 226 -13.58 3.70 5.14
C LEU A 226 -13.29 4.84 6.09
N VAL A 227 -12.07 4.86 6.61
CA VAL A 227 -11.69 5.93 7.47
C VAL A 227 -11.50 7.13 6.57
N ARG A 228 -12.32 8.15 6.84
CA ARG A 228 -12.37 9.38 6.07
C ARG A 228 -11.04 10.11 6.21
N THR A 229 -10.17 9.92 5.22
CA THR A 229 -9.21 10.93 4.80
C THR A 229 -9.99 12.24 4.56
N SER A 230 -9.43 13.40 4.90
CA SER A 230 -10.21 14.66 4.87
C SER A 230 -10.79 14.93 3.48
N ASP A 231 -12.00 15.49 3.41
CA ASP A 231 -12.69 15.77 2.14
C ASP A 231 -11.82 16.62 1.20
N GLN A 232 -10.98 17.50 1.75
CA GLN A 232 -10.02 18.32 0.99
C GLN A 232 -8.89 17.52 0.36
N LEU A 233 -8.34 16.53 1.08
CA LEU A 233 -7.28 15.67 0.52
C LEU A 233 -7.85 14.75 -0.55
N ASN A 234 -9.04 14.19 -0.32
CA ASN A 234 -9.74 13.39 -1.33
C ASN A 234 -10.06 14.23 -2.57
N GLU A 235 -10.53 15.47 -2.39
CA GLU A 235 -10.81 16.37 -3.50
C GLU A 235 -9.54 16.76 -4.27
N ALA A 236 -8.43 17.04 -3.57
CA ALA A 236 -7.16 17.34 -4.23
C ALA A 236 -6.65 16.14 -5.04
N LEU A 237 -6.67 14.94 -4.47
CA LEU A 237 -6.27 13.70 -5.17
C LEU A 237 -7.20 13.38 -6.35
N ARG A 238 -8.48 13.77 -6.26
CA ARG A 238 -9.49 13.59 -7.30
C ARG A 238 -9.29 14.57 -8.46
N SER A 239 -9.09 15.85 -8.18
CA SER A 239 -9.24 16.91 -9.18
C SER A 239 -7.91 17.40 -9.74
N GLU A 240 -6.84 17.38 -8.94
CA GLU A 240 -5.60 18.06 -9.28
C GLU A 240 -4.71 17.21 -10.21
N PRO A 241 -4.03 17.83 -11.18
CA PRO A 241 -3.00 17.16 -11.97
C PRO A 241 -1.73 16.89 -11.13
N PRO A 242 -0.88 15.91 -11.53
CA PRO A 242 0.38 15.59 -10.82
C PRO A 242 1.27 16.79 -10.52
N SER A 243 1.41 17.72 -11.48
CA SER A 243 2.23 18.92 -11.31
C SER A 243 1.69 19.84 -10.21
N ARG A 244 0.36 19.94 -10.07
CA ARG A 244 -0.26 20.75 -9.03
C ARG A 244 -0.17 20.07 -7.67
N LEU A 245 -0.37 18.76 -7.59
CA LEU A 245 -0.11 17.98 -6.38
C LEU A 245 1.34 18.13 -5.93
N ARG A 246 2.30 18.12 -6.86
CA ARG A 246 3.71 18.36 -6.55
C ARG A 246 3.91 19.73 -5.91
N ILE A 247 3.40 20.81 -6.51
CA ILE A 247 3.53 22.18 -5.96
C ILE A 247 2.92 22.25 -4.55
N ILE A 248 1.76 21.63 -4.34
CA ILE A 248 1.12 21.57 -3.02
C ILE A 248 2.02 20.85 -2.02
N ASN A 249 2.58 19.71 -2.43
CA ASN A 249 3.46 18.91 -1.58
C ASN A 249 4.78 19.63 -1.26
N GLU A 250 5.41 20.27 -2.23
CA GLU A 250 6.61 21.11 -2.04
C GLU A 250 6.33 22.22 -1.02
N GLY A 251 5.23 22.96 -1.18
CA GLY A 251 4.84 24.02 -0.24
C GLY A 251 4.62 23.51 1.18
N LYS A 252 3.98 22.35 1.33
CA LYS A 252 3.76 21.71 2.65
C LYS A 252 5.06 21.25 3.29
N LEU A 253 5.93 20.59 2.52
CA LEU A 253 7.24 20.14 2.99
C LEU A 253 8.12 21.30 3.41
N HIS A 254 8.14 22.38 2.63
CA HIS A 254 8.83 23.62 2.97
C HIS A 254 8.29 24.21 4.29
N GLY A 255 6.96 24.26 4.45
CA GLY A 255 6.32 24.70 5.69
C GLY A 255 6.62 23.84 6.92
N LEU A 256 7.00 22.57 6.72
CA LEU A 256 7.48 21.66 7.76
C LEU A 256 8.99 21.79 8.04
N GLY A 257 9.69 22.70 7.35
CA GLY A 257 11.13 22.91 7.50
C GLY A 257 12.00 21.88 6.79
N VAL A 258 11.44 21.11 5.87
CA VAL A 258 12.21 20.15 5.05
C VAL A 258 13.06 20.91 4.03
N PRO A 259 14.36 20.60 3.90
CA PRO A 259 15.20 21.20 2.86
C PRO A 259 14.67 20.93 1.45
N ASP A 260 14.63 21.96 0.60
CA ASP A 260 14.08 21.85 -0.76
C ASP A 260 14.73 20.73 -1.58
N GLU A 261 16.03 20.50 -1.43
CA GLU A 261 16.75 19.42 -2.12
C GLU A 261 16.25 18.03 -1.69
N LEU A 262 15.94 17.84 -0.41
CA LEU A 262 15.39 16.58 0.09
C LEU A 262 13.94 16.40 -0.37
N ALA A 263 13.14 17.47 -0.34
CA ALA A 263 11.78 17.45 -0.85
C ALA A 263 11.75 17.05 -2.33
N GLN A 264 12.61 17.63 -3.16
CA GLN A 264 12.75 17.27 -4.57
C GLN A 264 13.15 15.80 -4.74
N LYS A 265 14.20 15.34 -4.05
CA LYS A 265 14.63 13.92 -4.10
C LYS A 265 13.50 12.96 -3.77
N PHE A 266 12.67 13.28 -2.79
CA PHE A 266 11.51 12.47 -2.42
C PHE A 266 10.39 12.52 -3.47
N LEU A 267 10.03 13.71 -3.95
CA LEU A 267 8.94 13.88 -4.91
C LEU A 267 9.28 13.40 -6.33
N ASP A 268 10.57 13.32 -6.67
CA ASP A 268 11.09 12.75 -7.92
C ASP A 268 11.40 11.25 -7.82
N HIS A 269 11.19 10.65 -6.65
CA HIS A 269 11.60 9.28 -6.41
C HIS A 269 10.69 8.27 -7.17
N PRO A 270 11.25 7.39 -8.03
CA PRO A 270 10.49 6.61 -9.01
C PRO A 270 9.57 5.55 -8.40
N ALA A 271 9.81 5.13 -7.15
CA ALA A 271 8.93 4.19 -6.46
C ALA A 271 7.57 4.80 -6.05
N TYR A 272 7.46 6.13 -5.95
CA TYR A 272 6.27 6.80 -5.46
C TYR A 272 5.42 7.35 -6.59
N THR A 273 4.12 7.07 -6.55
CA THR A 273 3.15 7.77 -7.39
C THR A 273 2.79 9.13 -6.77
N PRO A 274 2.20 10.08 -7.52
CA PRO A 274 1.72 11.34 -6.98
C PRO A 274 0.77 11.16 -5.78
N ARG A 275 -0.05 10.09 -5.78
CA ARG A 275 -0.91 9.73 -4.65
C ARG A 275 -0.09 9.40 -3.41
N HIS A 276 0.91 8.50 -3.52
CA HIS A 276 1.74 8.12 -2.37
C HIS A 276 2.42 9.34 -1.75
N ALA A 277 3.06 10.16 -2.59
CA ALA A 277 3.72 11.38 -2.13
C ALA A 277 2.77 12.30 -1.38
N THR A 278 1.57 12.52 -1.92
CA THR A 278 0.55 13.40 -1.31
C THR A 278 0.01 12.85 0.01
N LEU A 279 -0.20 11.53 0.10
CA LEU A 279 -0.65 10.87 1.34
C LEU A 279 0.41 10.92 2.44
N ILE A 280 1.68 10.68 2.09
CA ILE A 280 2.82 10.81 3.01
C ILE A 280 2.93 12.26 3.49
N VAL A 281 2.94 13.24 2.59
CA VAL A 281 3.08 14.66 2.95
C VAL A 281 1.91 15.14 3.80
N SER A 282 0.68 14.71 3.51
CA SER A 282 -0.46 15.03 4.36
C SER A 282 -0.38 14.37 5.73
N ALA A 283 0.17 13.16 5.83
CA ALA A 283 0.42 12.54 7.12
C ALA A 283 1.47 13.30 7.94
N LEU A 284 2.54 13.76 7.29
CA LEU A 284 3.60 14.57 7.92
C LEU A 284 3.12 15.98 8.30
N GLU A 285 2.22 16.57 7.53
CA GLU A 285 1.59 17.86 7.84
C GLU A 285 0.83 17.81 9.17
N ALA A 286 0.14 16.70 9.44
CA ALA A 286 -0.52 16.48 10.73
C ALA A 286 0.46 16.33 11.92
N LEU A 287 1.76 16.24 11.65
CA LEU A 287 2.85 16.20 12.63
C LEU A 287 3.58 17.55 12.74
N GLN A 288 2.94 18.66 12.35
CA GLN A 288 3.54 19.99 12.50
C GLN A 288 4.05 20.23 13.95
N GLY A 289 5.31 20.66 14.07
CA GLY A 289 5.98 20.86 15.35
C GLY A 289 6.74 19.64 15.89
N VAL A 290 6.54 18.46 15.31
CA VAL A 290 7.38 17.26 15.58
C VAL A 290 8.72 17.43 14.86
N LYS A 291 9.83 17.19 15.57
CA LYS A 291 11.18 17.27 15.00
C LYS A 291 11.48 16.05 14.11
N GLY A 292 12.44 16.17 13.20
CA GLY A 292 12.96 15.01 12.46
C GLY A 292 12.10 14.54 11.28
N ILE A 293 11.19 15.39 10.77
CA ILE A 293 10.39 15.11 9.56
C ILE A 293 11.32 14.78 8.37
N GLU A 294 12.43 15.49 8.25
CA GLU A 294 13.47 15.26 7.26
C GLU A 294 14.05 13.84 7.33
N ARG A 295 14.28 13.31 8.54
CA ARG A 295 14.82 11.95 8.73
C ARG A 295 13.82 10.87 8.31
N TYR A 296 12.53 11.15 8.41
CA TYR A 296 11.50 10.25 7.89
C TYR A 296 11.52 10.24 6.35
N LEU A 297 11.66 11.40 5.70
CA LEU A 297 11.78 11.46 4.25
C LEU A 297 13.06 10.79 3.73
N GLU A 298 14.17 10.88 4.46
CA GLU A 298 15.39 10.13 4.16
C GLU A 298 15.16 8.61 4.17
N LEU A 299 14.32 8.10 5.08
CA LEU A 299 13.90 6.69 5.05
C LEU A 299 13.07 6.38 3.81
N CYS A 300 12.15 7.27 3.43
CA CYS A 300 11.34 7.09 2.23
C CYS A 300 12.19 6.91 0.96
N LEU A 301 13.36 7.55 0.87
CA LEU A 301 14.30 7.38 -0.26
C LEU A 301 14.88 5.97 -0.40
N ARG A 302 14.62 5.06 0.54
CA ARG A 302 15.06 3.66 0.50
C ARG A 302 14.04 2.73 -0.18
N ALA A 303 12.87 3.23 -0.56
CA ALA A 303 11.90 2.45 -1.31
C ALA A 303 12.50 2.01 -2.64
N GLN A 304 12.31 0.75 -3.02
CA GLN A 304 12.82 0.25 -4.31
C GLN A 304 11.71 0.09 -5.35
N ASP A 305 10.50 -0.13 -4.87
CA ASP A 305 9.32 -0.43 -5.66
C ASP A 305 8.06 0.06 -4.94
N GLU A 306 6.90 -0.22 -5.55
CA GLU A 306 5.60 0.14 -5.01
C GLU A 306 5.30 -0.56 -3.67
N VAL A 307 5.89 -1.74 -3.39
CA VAL A 307 5.75 -2.41 -2.09
C VAL A 307 6.41 -1.57 -0.99
N GLY A 308 7.63 -1.08 -1.26
CA GLY A 308 8.31 -0.12 -0.38
C GLY A 308 7.55 1.20 -0.23
N ALA A 309 7.00 1.74 -1.32
CA ALA A 309 6.22 2.98 -1.28
C ALA A 309 4.96 2.85 -0.40
N ASN A 310 4.22 1.75 -0.54
CA ASN A 310 3.07 1.42 0.30
C ASN A 310 3.48 1.26 1.77
N PHE A 311 4.62 0.61 2.05
CA PHE A 311 5.12 0.46 3.41
C PHE A 311 5.36 1.82 4.07
N TYR A 312 6.05 2.73 3.40
CA TYR A 312 6.31 4.07 3.95
C TYR A 312 5.03 4.90 4.04
N GLN A 313 4.15 4.89 3.04
CA GLN A 313 2.85 5.57 3.17
C GLN A 313 2.09 5.11 4.42
N ASN A 314 1.93 3.80 4.60
CA ASN A 314 1.20 3.24 5.73
C ASN A 314 1.90 3.57 7.05
N SER A 315 3.24 3.53 7.10
CA SER A 315 4.03 3.94 8.26
C SER A 315 3.76 5.41 8.64
N ALA A 316 3.72 6.34 7.67
CA ALA A 316 3.42 7.74 7.92
C ALA A 316 2.01 7.92 8.49
N GLU A 317 1.03 7.21 7.95
CA GLU A 317 -0.35 7.26 8.42
C GLU A 317 -0.55 6.62 9.81
N ILE A 318 0.22 5.59 10.15
CA ILE A 318 0.29 5.04 11.51
C ILE A 318 0.85 6.09 12.48
N LEU A 319 1.94 6.77 12.13
CA LEU A 319 2.53 7.83 12.95
C LEU A 319 1.56 8.99 13.18
N ARG A 320 0.90 9.47 12.12
CA ARG A 320 -0.21 10.42 12.20
C ARG A 320 -1.29 9.91 13.15
N GLY A 321 -1.74 8.68 12.94
CA GLY A 321 -2.78 8.05 13.74
C GLY A 321 -2.44 8.01 15.23
N TYR A 322 -1.23 7.59 15.57
CA TYR A 322 -0.73 7.59 16.95
C TYR A 322 -0.70 9.01 17.52
N HIS A 323 -0.14 9.97 16.79
CA HIS A 323 -0.06 11.38 17.19
C HIS A 323 -1.45 11.94 17.52
N LEU A 324 -2.44 11.60 16.71
CA LEU A 324 -3.81 12.09 16.82
C LEU A 324 -4.65 11.40 17.91
N SER A 325 -4.42 10.10 18.17
CA SER A 325 -5.34 9.29 18.99
C SER A 325 -4.74 8.71 20.27
N ALA A 326 -3.42 8.66 20.41
CA ALA A 326 -2.75 8.03 21.56
C ALA A 326 -1.92 9.02 22.37
N ALA A 327 -0.81 9.52 21.83
CA ALA A 327 -0.01 10.56 22.44
C ALA A 327 0.70 11.40 21.38
N ARG A 328 0.89 12.69 21.65
CA ARG A 328 1.64 13.59 20.77
C ARG A 328 3.07 13.09 20.61
N LEU A 329 3.51 13.01 19.36
CA LEU A 329 4.90 12.74 19.00
C LEU A 329 5.75 13.99 19.22
N VAL A 330 7.04 13.80 19.51
CA VAL A 330 8.01 14.86 19.80
C VAL A 330 9.12 14.91 18.76
N GLU A 331 9.72 13.76 18.43
CA GLU A 331 10.79 13.66 17.43
C GLU A 331 10.69 12.34 16.66
N LEU A 332 10.69 12.42 15.34
CA LEU A 332 10.86 11.27 14.45
C LEU A 332 12.35 10.91 14.36
N MET A 333 12.61 9.61 14.45
CA MET A 333 13.96 9.06 14.42
C MET A 333 13.95 7.70 13.72
N PRO A 334 14.75 7.52 12.67
CA PRO A 334 15.03 6.22 12.12
C PRO A 334 15.73 5.33 13.15
N LEU A 335 15.15 4.16 13.40
CA LEU A 335 15.71 3.15 14.28
C LEU A 335 15.87 1.86 13.50
N LEU A 336 17.12 1.46 13.25
CA LEU A 336 17.46 0.27 12.46
C LEU A 336 16.78 0.23 11.07
N GLY A 337 16.67 1.40 10.43
CA GLY A 337 16.05 1.53 9.10
C GLY A 337 14.51 1.49 9.12
N ILE A 338 13.89 1.56 10.30
CA ILE A 338 12.43 1.63 10.46
C ILE A 338 12.07 2.99 11.06
N ALA A 339 10.92 3.52 10.69
CA ALA A 339 10.40 4.76 11.24
C ALA A 339 9.93 4.59 12.68
N ALA A 340 10.54 5.35 13.59
CA ALA A 340 10.14 5.45 14.97
C ALA A 340 9.99 6.92 15.40
N ALA A 341 9.38 7.13 16.55
CA ALA A 341 9.15 8.45 17.11
C ALA A 341 9.18 8.41 18.64
N SER A 342 9.74 9.44 19.28
CA SER A 342 9.49 9.68 20.70
C SER A 342 8.14 10.36 20.88
N ALA A 343 7.46 10.07 22.00
CA ALA A 343 6.17 10.66 22.34
C ALA A 343 6.23 11.34 23.73
N GLU A 344 5.33 12.29 23.96
CA GLU A 344 5.26 13.08 25.21
C GLU A 344 5.00 12.21 26.46
N ASN A 345 4.40 11.03 26.27
CA ASN A 345 4.21 10.04 27.33
C ASN A 345 5.52 9.30 27.72
N GLY A 346 6.65 9.68 27.13
CA GLY A 346 7.96 9.09 27.37
C GLY A 346 8.13 7.69 26.78
N ARG A 347 7.34 7.33 25.75
CA ARG A 347 7.46 6.06 25.01
C ARG A 347 8.06 6.29 23.62
N ILE A 348 8.63 5.22 23.06
CA ILE A 348 9.07 5.19 21.66
C ILE A 348 8.05 4.40 20.84
N VAL A 349 7.49 5.03 19.82
CA VAL A 349 6.54 4.44 18.88
C VAL A 349 7.30 3.92 17.68
N ILE A 350 7.05 2.68 17.27
CA ILE A 350 7.58 2.05 16.07
C ILE A 350 6.40 1.75 15.15
N SER A 351 6.43 2.32 13.95
CA SER A 351 5.37 2.14 12.94
C SER A 351 5.75 1.04 11.96
N LEU A 352 4.95 -0.04 11.91
CA LEU A 352 5.24 -1.20 11.06
C LEU A 352 4.02 -1.54 10.21
N ALA A 353 4.15 -1.44 8.89
CA ALA A 353 3.09 -1.83 7.97
C ALA A 353 3.30 -3.28 7.49
N TRP A 354 2.73 -4.24 8.22
CA TRP A 354 2.73 -5.66 7.84
C TRP A 354 1.32 -6.23 7.78
N ASP A 355 1.16 -7.42 7.22
CA ASP A 355 -0.10 -8.16 7.19
C ASP A 355 -0.22 -9.11 8.37
N ASN A 356 0.84 -9.86 8.67
CA ASN A 356 0.87 -10.77 9.80
C ASN A 356 2.31 -11.06 10.25
N GLY A 357 2.63 -10.65 11.49
CA GLY A 357 3.91 -10.98 12.11
C GLY A 357 3.89 -12.33 12.83
N VAL A 358 4.92 -13.14 12.58
CA VAL A 358 5.19 -14.40 13.30
C VAL A 358 6.55 -14.34 14.01
N TYR A 359 6.72 -15.13 15.07
CA TYR A 359 7.97 -15.21 15.82
C TYR A 359 8.92 -16.24 15.19
N ASP A 360 9.46 -15.89 14.02
CA ASP A 360 10.50 -16.69 13.37
C ASP A 360 11.92 -16.29 13.86
N PRO A 361 12.99 -17.03 13.48
CA PRO A 361 14.35 -16.71 13.91
C PRO A 361 14.85 -15.32 13.48
N ALA A 362 14.45 -14.82 12.30
CA ALA A 362 14.87 -13.52 11.80
C ALA A 362 14.19 -12.37 12.56
N ILE A 363 12.90 -12.52 12.87
CA ILE A 363 12.15 -11.58 13.71
C ILE A 363 12.69 -11.60 15.14
N ALA A 364 12.95 -12.77 15.71
CA ALA A 364 13.55 -12.90 17.04
C ALA A 364 14.89 -12.16 17.13
N GLN A 365 15.79 -12.40 16.16
CA GLN A 365 17.08 -11.72 16.09
C GLN A 365 16.92 -10.19 15.97
N ARG A 366 15.97 -9.71 15.16
CA ARG A 366 15.70 -8.27 15.01
C ARG A 366 15.15 -7.64 16.29
N ILE A 367 14.30 -8.35 17.04
CA ILE A 367 13.78 -7.86 18.31
C ILE A 367 14.90 -7.76 19.34
N ASP A 368 15.74 -8.80 19.47
CA ASP A 368 16.86 -8.82 20.41
C ASP A 368 17.90 -7.74 20.07
N TYR A 369 18.27 -7.66 18.79
CA TYR A 369 19.20 -6.65 18.30
C TYR A 369 18.64 -5.24 18.49
N GLY A 370 17.38 -5.00 18.09
CA GLY A 370 16.69 -3.73 18.28
C GLY A 370 16.69 -3.28 19.72
N ARG A 371 16.34 -4.19 20.64
CA ARG A 371 16.34 -3.87 22.07
C ARG A 371 17.73 -3.46 22.57
N GLN A 372 18.77 -4.19 22.18
CA GLN A 372 20.15 -3.86 22.58
C GLN A 372 20.61 -2.51 22.04
N GLU A 373 20.33 -2.22 20.77
CA GLU A 373 20.73 -0.95 20.16
C GLU A 373 19.96 0.23 20.75
N PHE A 374 18.67 0.05 21.07
CA PHE A 374 17.89 1.10 21.72
C PHE A 374 18.38 1.40 23.13
N GLU A 375 18.77 0.37 23.89
CA GLU A 375 19.38 0.56 25.21
C GLU A 375 20.71 1.31 25.14
N LYS A 376 21.57 0.99 24.16
CA LYS A 376 22.83 1.70 23.90
C LYS A 376 22.60 3.17 23.54
N ALA A 377 21.56 3.44 22.77
CA ALA A 377 21.14 4.80 22.40
C ALA A 377 20.44 5.56 23.55
N GLY A 378 20.30 4.95 24.73
CA GLY A 378 19.70 5.58 25.91
C GLY A 378 18.18 5.46 26.01
N PHE A 379 17.53 4.77 25.08
CA PHE A 379 16.09 4.50 25.12
C PHE A 379 15.79 3.35 26.08
N ARG A 380 15.74 3.66 27.37
CA ARG A 380 15.35 2.71 28.44
C ARG A 380 13.84 2.62 28.67
N GLN A 381 13.07 3.35 27.86
CA GLN A 381 11.63 3.52 27.96
C GLN A 381 10.87 2.28 27.45
N GLY A 382 9.55 2.29 27.61
CA GLY A 382 8.68 1.30 26.97
C GLY A 382 8.44 1.64 25.50
N PHE A 383 8.29 0.61 24.66
CA PHE A 383 8.08 0.76 23.22
C PHE A 383 6.64 0.44 22.86
N ASP A 384 6.02 1.25 22.00
CA ASP A 384 4.75 0.94 21.36
C ASP A 384 5.01 0.53 19.92
N ILE A 385 4.57 -0.66 19.53
CA ILE A 385 4.57 -1.07 18.12
C ILE A 385 3.13 -0.95 17.63
N TRP A 386 2.91 -0.16 16.60
CA TRP A 386 1.61 -0.04 15.93
C TRP A 386 1.70 -0.62 14.54
N THR A 387 0.79 -1.55 14.23
CA THR A 387 0.78 -2.26 12.94
C THR A 387 -0.60 -2.37 12.31
N THR A 388 -0.61 -2.35 10.99
CA THR A 388 -1.80 -2.52 10.15
C THR A 388 -2.40 -3.92 10.23
N GLY A 389 -1.55 -4.93 10.37
CA GLY A 389 -1.93 -6.34 10.33
C GLY A 389 -2.01 -6.98 11.72
N THR A 390 -1.92 -8.32 11.74
CA THR A 390 -1.92 -9.13 12.96
C THR A 390 -0.53 -9.45 13.46
N ALA A 391 -0.46 -9.99 14.67
CA ALA A 391 0.69 -10.77 15.12
C ALA A 391 0.21 -12.02 15.83
N SER A 392 1.00 -13.09 15.72
CA SER A 392 0.74 -14.32 16.45
C SER A 392 0.75 -14.09 17.97
N PRO A 393 0.03 -14.91 18.75
CA PRO A 393 0.10 -14.87 20.21
C PRO A 393 1.54 -15.02 20.73
N ARG A 394 2.37 -15.82 20.05
CA ARG A 394 3.78 -16.02 20.38
C ARG A 394 4.59 -14.75 20.19
N LEU A 395 4.48 -14.09 19.03
CA LEU A 395 5.18 -12.83 18.77
C LEU A 395 4.80 -11.75 19.79
N LYS A 396 3.51 -11.64 20.11
CA LYS A 396 3.03 -10.71 21.16
C LYS A 396 3.68 -10.99 22.52
N ALA A 397 3.75 -12.25 22.93
CA ALA A 397 4.37 -12.63 24.20
C ALA A 397 5.89 -12.34 24.23
N GLU A 398 6.60 -12.61 23.14
CA GLU A 398 8.05 -12.38 23.04
C GLU A 398 8.43 -10.90 22.97
N LEU A 399 7.60 -10.09 22.31
CA LEU A 399 7.68 -8.62 22.33
C LEU A 399 7.45 -8.07 23.75
N ALA A 400 6.41 -8.54 24.44
CA ALA A 400 6.07 -8.08 25.78
C ALA A 400 7.19 -8.34 26.79
N LYS A 401 7.86 -9.51 26.72
CA LYS A 401 9.03 -9.84 27.56
C LYS A 401 10.18 -8.83 27.44
N ARG A 402 10.25 -8.10 26.32
CA ARG A 402 11.32 -7.15 25.99
C ARG A 402 10.85 -5.69 26.06
N GLY A 403 9.67 -5.46 26.63
CA GLY A 403 9.13 -4.12 26.86
C GLY A 403 8.46 -3.47 25.64
N PHE A 404 8.10 -4.26 24.63
CA PHE A 404 7.31 -3.82 23.49
C PHE A 404 5.83 -4.13 23.69
N ALA A 405 4.99 -3.10 23.63
CA ALA A 405 3.54 -3.22 23.62
C ALA A 405 3.04 -3.14 22.17
N LEU A 406 2.53 -4.25 21.63
CA LEU A 406 2.01 -4.30 20.27
C LEU A 406 0.52 -3.97 20.23
N THR A 407 0.14 -3.03 19.38
CA THR A 407 -1.25 -2.79 18.95
C THR A 407 -1.39 -3.22 17.50
N ASP A 408 -2.19 -4.26 17.26
CA ASP A 408 -2.52 -4.77 15.93
C ASP A 408 -3.79 -4.15 15.35
N PHE A 409 -4.01 -4.33 14.05
CA PHE A 409 -5.17 -3.82 13.32
C PHE A 409 -5.44 -2.32 13.52
N VAL A 410 -4.39 -1.50 13.53
CA VAL A 410 -4.56 -0.05 13.79
C VAL A 410 -5.43 0.63 12.74
N GLY A 411 -5.55 0.08 11.52
CA GLY A 411 -6.48 0.57 10.49
C GLY A 411 -7.97 0.56 10.89
N ARG A 412 -8.36 -0.10 11.99
CA ARG A 412 -9.72 0.03 12.57
C ARG A 412 -9.89 1.24 13.48
N LYS A 413 -8.78 1.81 13.96
CA LYS A 413 -8.73 2.92 14.92
C LYS A 413 -8.28 4.22 14.28
N VAL A 414 -7.41 4.13 13.28
CA VAL A 414 -6.83 5.28 12.60
C VAL A 414 -7.02 5.17 11.09
N PRO A 415 -7.16 6.31 10.39
CA PRO A 415 -7.23 6.28 8.95
C PRO A 415 -5.93 5.79 8.34
N ILE A 416 -6.02 4.71 7.58
CA ILE A 416 -4.98 4.22 6.68
C ILE A 416 -5.63 4.18 5.30
N THR A 417 -5.11 5.00 4.40
CA THR A 417 -5.66 5.20 3.06
C THR A 417 -5.22 4.05 2.16
N GLN A 418 -6.15 3.57 1.33
CA GLN A 418 -5.99 2.40 0.47
C GLN A 418 -5.90 2.78 -1.00
#